data_AF-A0A7K1FJR5-F1
#
_entry.id   AF-A0A7K1FJR5-F1
#
_cell.length_a   1.000
_cell.length_b   1.000
_cell.length_c   1.000
_cell.angle_alpha   90.00
_cell.angle_beta   90.00
_cell.angle_gamma   90.00
#
_symmetry.space_group_name_H-M   'P 1'
#
loop_
_entity.id
_entity.type
_entity.pdbx_description
1 polymer ?
#
loop_
_entity_poly.entity_id
_entity_poly.type
_entity_poly.pdbx_seq_one_letter_code
_entity_poly.pdbx_strand_id
1 'polypeptide(L)'
;MSHEPQVHGAGAHDAGVPGPPVPARPGQVTAAASMGLVVGVAGILALPAQLFFRSTTPVGFDAWRPVFVALFGAASILGGILAVRGRSSRPLAGVAVVGVLASIIGGAVEVGILRLPGFVVEVLILVLLFQGASRSWFRARGGTTF
;
A
#
# COMPACT_ATOMS: atom_id res chain seq x y z
N MET A 1 -7.31 -24.41 -65.31
CA MET A 1 -6.11 -23.99 -64.55
C MET A 1 -6.26 -22.53 -64.18
N SER A 2 -6.62 -22.24 -62.93
CA SER A 2 -6.31 -21.00 -62.20
C SER A 2 -6.95 -21.09 -60.82
N HIS A 3 -6.12 -20.88 -59.80
CA HIS A 3 -6.29 -21.22 -58.40
C HIS A 3 -7.46 -20.52 -57.68
N GLU A 4 -8.27 -21.29 -56.96
CA GLU A 4 -8.99 -20.78 -55.78
C GLU A 4 -7.97 -20.54 -54.66
N PRO A 5 -7.95 -19.36 -54.01
CA PRO A 5 -7.20 -19.18 -52.79
C PRO A 5 -7.91 -19.94 -51.66
N GLN A 6 -7.36 -21.09 -51.29
CA GLN A 6 -7.61 -21.71 -49.99
C GLN A 6 -7.14 -20.75 -48.90
N VAL A 7 -8.09 -20.06 -48.27
CA VAL A 7 -7.83 -19.31 -47.03
C VAL A 7 -7.62 -20.35 -45.93
N HIS A 8 -6.35 -20.68 -45.72
CA HIS A 8 -5.86 -21.52 -44.65
C HIS A 8 -6.22 -20.88 -43.30
N GLY A 9 -6.84 -21.68 -42.42
CA GLY A 9 -7.36 -21.23 -41.15
C GLY A 9 -6.31 -20.53 -40.29
N ALA A 10 -6.64 -19.32 -39.86
CA ALA A 10 -6.05 -18.69 -38.69
C ALA A 10 -7.21 -18.42 -37.72
N GLY A 11 -7.31 -19.28 -36.72
CA GLY A 11 -8.03 -19.05 -35.45
C GLY A 11 -9.40 -18.41 -35.56
N ALA A 12 -10.43 -19.24 -35.43
CA ALA A 12 -11.63 -18.83 -34.71
C ALA A 12 -11.23 -18.35 -33.31
N HIS A 13 -10.85 -17.08 -33.18
CA HIS A 13 -10.90 -16.40 -31.90
C HIS A 13 -12.36 -16.11 -31.64
N ASP A 14 -12.87 -16.74 -30.59
CA ASP A 14 -14.19 -16.54 -30.00
C ASP A 14 -14.58 -15.05 -30.02
N ALA A 15 -15.29 -14.68 -31.08
CA ALA A 15 -16.06 -13.48 -31.14
C ALA A 15 -17.34 -13.73 -30.34
N GLY A 16 -17.37 -13.27 -29.09
CA GLY A 16 -18.62 -13.13 -28.35
C GLY A 16 -18.61 -13.73 -26.95
N VAL A 17 -17.99 -13.03 -26.00
CA VAL A 17 -18.69 -12.23 -24.98
C VAL A 17 -17.65 -11.20 -24.51
N PRO A 18 -17.88 -9.87 -24.62
CA PRO A 18 -17.09 -8.92 -23.87
C PRO A 18 -17.33 -9.23 -22.39
N GLY A 19 -16.39 -9.92 -21.74
CA GLY A 19 -16.39 -10.02 -20.29
C GLY A 19 -16.53 -8.60 -19.74
N PRO A 20 -17.29 -8.38 -18.65
CA PRO A 20 -17.52 -7.04 -18.13
C PRO A 20 -16.18 -6.31 -17.99
N PRO A 21 -16.07 -5.06 -18.49
CA PRO A 21 -14.80 -4.37 -18.55
C PRO A 21 -14.19 -4.33 -17.15
N VAL A 22 -12.96 -4.83 -17.02
CA VAL A 22 -12.25 -4.79 -15.74
C VAL A 22 -12.16 -3.32 -15.34
N PRO A 23 -12.80 -2.90 -14.22
CA PRO A 23 -12.82 -1.49 -13.86
C PRO A 23 -11.38 -1.01 -13.68
N ALA A 24 -11.05 0.10 -14.35
CA ALA A 24 -9.77 0.76 -14.24
C ALA A 24 -9.48 1.05 -12.76
N ARG A 25 -8.21 0.93 -12.34
CA ARG A 25 -7.84 1.14 -10.94
C ARG A 25 -8.13 2.61 -10.57
N PRO A 26 -8.92 2.88 -9.51
CA PRO A 26 -9.14 4.23 -9.03
C PRO A 26 -7.81 4.88 -8.64
N GLY A 27 -7.65 6.17 -8.98
CA GLY A 27 -6.48 6.95 -8.55
C GLY A 27 -6.29 6.94 -7.03
N GLN A 28 -7.38 6.81 -6.27
CA GLN A 28 -7.40 6.72 -4.81
C GLN A 28 -6.61 5.51 -4.27
N VAL A 29 -6.77 4.34 -4.90
CA VAL A 29 -6.04 3.11 -4.49
C VAL A 29 -4.56 3.24 -4.83
N THR A 30 -4.24 3.82 -5.99
CA THR A 30 -2.84 4.06 -6.40
C THR A 30 -2.17 5.07 -5.47
N ALA A 31 -2.85 6.16 -5.11
CA ALA A 31 -2.36 7.17 -4.19
C ALA A 31 -2.15 6.62 -2.78
N ALA A 32 -3.11 5.83 -2.25
CA ALA A 32 -2.96 5.19 -0.95
C ALA A 32 -1.78 4.20 -0.95
N ALA A 33 -1.63 3.41 -2.01
CA ALA A 33 -0.54 2.46 -2.12
C ALA A 33 0.83 3.13 -2.30
N SER A 34 0.93 4.23 -3.04
CA SER A 34 2.18 4.98 -3.18
C SER A 34 2.58 5.65 -1.87
N MET A 35 1.62 6.22 -1.13
CA MET A 35 1.86 6.75 0.22
C MET A 35 2.36 5.65 1.16
N GLY A 36 1.71 4.48 1.18
CA GLY A 36 2.16 3.33 1.99
C GLY A 36 3.56 2.84 1.61
N LEU A 37 3.92 2.87 0.33
CA LEU A 37 5.27 2.55 -0.14
C LEU A 37 6.30 3.59 0.34
N VAL A 38 6.00 4.88 0.23
CA VAL A 38 6.91 5.95 0.68
C VAL A 38 7.14 5.86 2.18
N VAL A 39 6.08 5.71 2.97
CA VAL A 39 6.17 5.51 4.43
C VAL A 39 6.94 4.23 4.74
N GLY A 40 6.67 3.15 4.01
CA GLY A 40 7.33 1.87 4.20
C GLY A 40 8.83 1.91 3.94
N VAL A 41 9.23 2.52 2.82
CA VAL A 41 10.64 2.72 2.46
C VAL A 41 11.32 3.63 3.48
N ALA A 42 10.68 4.73 3.89
CA ALA A 42 11.23 5.61 4.92
C ALA A 42 11.44 4.86 6.26
N GLY A 43 10.49 4.01 6.66
CA GLY A 43 10.60 3.18 7.86
C GLY A 43 11.73 2.15 7.79
N ILE A 44 11.92 1.49 6.64
CA ILE A 44 13.03 0.56 6.45
C ILE A 44 14.38 1.28 6.45
N LEU A 45 14.48 2.43 5.78
CA LEU A 45 15.70 3.24 5.72
C LEU A 45 16.05 3.89 7.07
N ALA A 46 15.08 4.08 7.95
CA ALA A 46 15.32 4.57 9.30
C ALA A 46 16.19 3.60 10.13
N LEU A 47 16.16 2.30 9.85
CA LEU A 47 16.95 1.31 10.58
C LEU A 47 18.47 1.45 10.32
N PRO A 48 18.98 1.38 9.07
CA PRO A 48 20.41 1.59 8.81
C PRO A 48 20.84 3.03 9.16
N ALA A 49 19.98 4.04 8.96
CA ALA A 49 20.29 5.40 9.39
C ALA A 49 20.51 5.47 10.91
N GLN A 50 19.61 4.88 11.71
CA GLN A 50 19.80 4.84 13.16
C GLN A 50 21.04 4.02 13.52
N LEU A 51 21.28 2.85 12.92
CA LEU A 51 22.49 2.06 13.21
C LEU A 51 23.78 2.82 12.89
N PHE A 52 23.78 3.66 11.84
CA PHE A 52 24.92 4.47 11.45
C PHE A 52 25.15 5.67 12.38
N PHE A 53 24.09 6.33 12.83
CA PHE A 53 24.17 7.52 13.70
C PHE A 53 24.19 7.20 15.21
N ARG A 54 23.87 5.97 15.63
CA ARG A 54 23.72 5.56 17.05
C ARG A 54 25.03 5.04 17.67
N SER A 55 26.20 5.37 17.12
CA SER A 55 27.49 4.93 17.65
C SER A 55 27.82 5.42 19.07
N THR A 56 26.94 6.20 19.72
CA THR A 56 27.18 6.83 21.02
C THR A 56 26.05 6.68 22.05
N THR A 57 24.93 6.04 21.75
CA THR A 57 23.77 5.96 22.68
C THR A 57 23.70 4.60 23.37
N PRO A 58 23.56 4.55 24.71
CA PRO A 58 23.60 3.29 25.47
C PRO A 58 22.48 2.33 25.05
N VAL A 59 22.81 1.04 25.04
CA VAL A 59 21.94 -0.08 24.70
C VAL A 59 20.89 -0.26 25.81
N GLY A 60 19.82 0.53 25.75
CA GLY A 60 18.67 0.46 26.64
C GLY A 60 17.38 0.03 25.92
N PHE A 61 16.24 0.18 26.59
CA PHE A 61 14.89 -0.14 26.09
C PHE A 61 14.58 0.43 24.69
N ASP A 62 15.27 1.51 24.28
CA ASP A 62 15.19 2.11 22.95
C ASP A 62 15.77 1.25 21.82
N ALA A 63 16.49 0.17 22.10
CA ALA A 63 17.06 -0.72 21.08
C ALA A 63 16.00 -1.32 20.15
N TRP A 64 14.80 -1.55 20.68
CA TRP A 64 13.68 -2.18 19.98
C TRP A 64 12.95 -1.23 19.04
N ARG A 65 12.99 0.09 19.30
CA ARG A 65 12.29 1.11 18.51
C ARG A 65 12.59 1.04 17.00
N PRO A 66 13.85 1.02 16.53
CA PRO A 66 14.14 0.91 15.10
C PRO A 66 13.63 -0.40 14.49
N VAL A 67 13.66 -1.51 15.23
CA VAL A 67 13.15 -2.80 14.75
C VAL A 67 11.64 -2.72 14.53
N PHE A 68 10.89 -2.15 15.46
CA PHE A 68 9.45 -1.92 15.30
C PHE A 68 9.14 -1.00 14.11
N VAL A 69 9.90 0.08 13.93
CA VAL A 69 9.73 1.00 12.78
C VAL A 69 10.01 0.29 11.46
N ALA A 70 11.02 -0.58 11.39
CA ALA A 70 11.33 -1.35 10.19
C ALA A 70 10.26 -2.41 9.88
N LEU A 71 9.75 -3.12 10.90
CA LEU A 71 8.66 -4.08 10.74
C LEU A 71 7.37 -3.39 10.28
N PHE A 72 7.06 -2.23 10.87
CA PHE A 72 5.94 -1.40 10.43
C PHE A 72 6.12 -0.98 8.97
N GLY A 73 7.32 -0.54 8.60
CA GLY A 73 7.63 -0.18 7.22
C GLY A 73 7.46 -1.35 6.24
N ALA A 74 7.93 -2.54 6.59
CA ALA A 74 7.75 -3.75 5.80
C ALA A 74 6.25 -4.11 5.64
N ALA A 75 5.46 -3.97 6.70
CA ALA A 75 4.02 -4.18 6.66
C ALA A 75 3.31 -3.14 5.75
N SER A 76 3.73 -1.87 5.78
CA SER A 76 3.22 -0.83 4.86
C SER A 76 3.50 -1.17 3.40
N ILE A 77 4.72 -1.63 3.07
CA ILE A 77 5.09 -2.05 1.71
C ILE A 77 4.23 -3.23 1.27
N LEU A 78 4.13 -4.27 2.11
CA LEU A 78 3.30 -5.43 1.82
C LEU A 78 1.84 -5.04 1.60
N GLY A 79 1.31 -4.17 2.46
CA GLY A 79 -0.03 -3.61 2.34
C GLY A 79 -0.24 -2.84 1.03
N GLY A 80 0.72 -1.99 0.64
CA GLY A 80 0.69 -1.24 -0.62
C GLY A 80 0.70 -2.16 -1.85
N ILE A 81 1.54 -3.20 -1.85
CA ILE A 81 1.61 -4.18 -2.94
C ILE A 81 0.29 -4.97 -3.05
N LEU A 82 -0.27 -5.41 -1.93
CA LEU A 82 -1.54 -6.13 -1.91
C LEU A 82 -2.72 -5.25 -2.33
N ALA A 83 -2.69 -3.96 -1.95
CA ALA A 83 -3.68 -2.96 -2.37
C ALA A 83 -3.62 -2.73 -3.88
N VAL A 84 -2.42 -2.52 -4.46
CA VAL A 84 -2.21 -2.44 -5.91
C VAL A 84 -2.70 -3.70 -6.61
N ARG A 85 -2.39 -4.89 -6.10
CA ARG A 85 -2.86 -6.13 -6.74
C ARG A 85 -4.38 -6.32 -6.61
N GLY A 86 -5.07 -5.54 -5.79
CA GLY A 86 -6.51 -5.67 -5.56
C GLY A 86 -6.88 -6.89 -4.74
N ARG A 87 -5.90 -7.52 -4.07
CA ARG A 87 -6.08 -8.76 -3.32
C ARG A 87 -6.63 -8.51 -1.93
N SER A 88 -6.11 -7.48 -1.25
CA SER A 88 -6.61 -7.06 0.05
C SER A 88 -6.12 -5.65 0.37
N SER A 89 -6.99 -4.87 0.99
CA SER A 89 -6.68 -3.54 1.50
C SER A 89 -6.53 -3.52 3.03
N ARG A 90 -6.98 -4.58 3.72
CA ARG A 90 -6.88 -4.78 5.17
C ARG A 90 -5.49 -4.55 5.76
N PRO A 91 -4.40 -5.14 5.23
CA PRO A 91 -3.08 -4.95 5.83
C PRO A 91 -2.64 -3.49 5.77
N LEU A 92 -2.90 -2.79 4.66
CA LEU A 92 -2.55 -1.38 4.52
C LEU A 92 -3.33 -0.49 5.49
N ALA A 93 -4.64 -0.71 5.64
CA ALA A 93 -5.44 0.06 6.59
C ALA A 93 -5.12 -0.29 8.05
N GLY A 94 -4.85 -1.56 8.36
CA GLY A 94 -4.46 -1.97 9.70
C GLY A 94 -3.17 -1.28 10.14
N VAL A 95 -2.18 -1.23 9.23
CA VAL A 95 -0.93 -0.51 9.44
C VAL A 95 -1.21 1.00 9.62
N ALA A 96 -2.04 1.61 8.76
CA ALA A 96 -2.37 3.02 8.90
C ALA A 96 -3.12 3.35 10.21
N VAL A 97 -4.03 2.50 10.67
CA VAL A 97 -4.68 2.64 11.99
C VAL A 97 -3.65 2.59 13.12
N VAL A 98 -2.75 1.60 13.10
CA VAL A 98 -1.69 1.50 14.10
C VAL A 98 -0.77 2.72 14.04
N GLY A 99 -0.45 3.23 12.85
CA GLY A 99 0.35 4.45 12.66
C GLY A 99 -0.31 5.71 13.20
N VAL A 100 -1.63 5.87 12.99
CA VAL A 100 -2.43 6.94 13.59
C VAL A 100 -2.41 6.85 15.12
N LEU A 101 -2.65 5.67 15.68
CA LEU A 101 -2.61 5.47 17.13
C LEU A 101 -1.23 5.75 17.72
N ALA A 102 -0.17 5.26 17.07
CA ALA A 102 1.21 5.52 17.47
C ALA A 102 1.54 7.03 17.41
N SER A 103 1.02 7.74 16.42
CA SER A 103 1.20 9.19 16.29
C SER A 103 0.45 9.97 17.37
N ILE A 104 -0.75 9.53 17.76
CA ILE A 104 -1.53 10.13 18.86
C ILE A 104 -0.81 9.92 20.19
N ILE A 105 -0.40 8.68 20.48
CA ILE A 105 0.34 8.35 21.71
C ILE A 105 1.68 9.11 21.75
N GLY A 106 2.43 9.11 20.65
CA GLY A 106 3.69 9.84 20.54
C GLY A 106 3.50 11.35 20.67
N GLY A 107 2.46 11.92 20.07
CA GLY A 107 2.15 13.35 20.17
C GLY A 107 1.78 13.79 21.59
N ALA A 108 1.19 12.90 22.40
CA ALA A 108 0.90 13.17 23.80
C ALA A 108 2.16 13.19 24.68
N VAL A 109 3.20 12.44 24.30
CA VAL A 109 4.47 12.32 25.05
C VAL A 109 5.50 13.37 24.61
N GLU A 110 5.51 13.72 23.32
CA GLU A 110 6.50 14.60 22.70
C GLU A 110 5.79 15.50 21.68
N VAL A 111 5.57 16.76 22.05
CA VAL A 111 4.99 17.76 21.16
C VAL A 111 6.05 18.16 20.13
N GLY A 112 6.00 17.55 18.94
CA GLY A 112 6.95 17.81 17.86
C GLY A 112 6.23 18.01 16.52
N ILE A 113 6.41 19.19 15.91
CA ILE A 113 5.87 19.54 14.58
C ILE A 113 6.28 18.52 13.51
N LEU A 114 7.44 17.88 13.69
CA LEU A 114 7.97 16.85 12.78
C LEU A 114 7.12 15.57 12.72
N ARG A 115 6.18 15.35 13.65
CA ARG A 115 5.27 14.18 13.64
C ARG A 115 3.99 14.42 12.83
N LEU A 116 3.63 15.67 12.55
CA LEU A 116 2.42 16.02 11.79
C LEU A 116 2.39 15.42 10.38
N PRO A 117 3.47 15.45 9.59
CA PRO A 117 3.45 14.89 8.23
C PRO A 117 3.13 13.40 8.22
N GLY A 118 3.73 12.62 9.13
CA GLY A 118 3.47 11.18 9.23
C GLY A 118 2.02 10.89 9.58
N PHE A 119 1.47 11.59 10.58
CA PHE A 119 0.07 11.47 10.96
C PHE A 119 -0.88 11.78 9.79
N VAL A 120 -0.65 12.89 9.08
CA VAL A 120 -1.50 13.29 7.94
C VAL A 120 -1.47 12.24 6.84
N VAL A 121 -0.30 11.66 6.53
CA VAL A 121 -0.18 10.61 5.52
C VAL A 121 -0.97 9.37 5.91
N GLU A 122 -0.88 8.90 7.16
CA GLU A 122 -1.63 7.71 7.61
C GLU A 122 -3.15 7.95 7.57
N VAL A 123 -3.60 9.15 7.97
CA VAL A 123 -5.02 9.53 7.85
C VAL A 123 -5.46 9.58 6.39
N LEU A 124 -4.65 10.13 5.49
CA LEU A 124 -4.95 10.18 4.06
C LEU A 124 -5.05 8.77 3.46
N ILE A 125 -4.16 7.85 3.83
CA ILE A 125 -4.25 6.44 3.42
C ILE A 125 -5.62 5.89 3.82
N LEU A 126 -6.05 6.06 5.07
CA LEU A 126 -7.36 5.59 5.52
C LEU A 126 -8.50 6.24 4.74
N VAL A 127 -8.51 7.56 4.60
CA VAL A 127 -9.58 8.29 3.89
C VAL A 127 -9.70 7.81 2.44
N LEU A 128 -8.59 7.69 1.72
CA LEU A 128 -8.56 7.23 0.32
C LEU A 128 -9.02 5.78 0.19
N LEU A 129 -8.66 4.94 1.15
CA LEU A 129 -9.06 3.55 1.20
C LEU A 129 -10.56 3.39 1.54
N PHE A 130 -11.11 4.23 2.42
CA PHE A 130 -12.51 4.19 2.83
C PHE A 130 -13.48 4.77 1.78
N GLN A 131 -12.99 5.47 0.76
CA GLN A 131 -13.83 6.00 -0.33
C GLN A 131 -14.55 4.88 -1.10
N GLY A 132 -15.76 5.18 -1.57
CA GLY A 132 -16.64 4.22 -2.24
C GLY A 132 -16.01 3.57 -3.48
N ALA A 133 -15.25 4.35 -4.27
CA ALA A 133 -14.58 3.86 -5.47
C ALA A 133 -13.44 2.86 -5.17
N SER A 134 -12.68 3.08 -4.08
CA SER A 134 -11.69 2.10 -3.61
C SER A 134 -12.36 0.78 -3.21
N ARG A 135 -13.45 0.83 -2.43
CA ARG A 135 -14.17 -0.37 -1.98
C ARG A 135 -14.79 -1.16 -3.14
N SER A 136 -15.43 -0.47 -4.09
CA SER A 136 -16.04 -1.12 -5.26
C SER A 136 -14.99 -1.83 -6.12
N TRP A 137 -13.81 -1.24 -6.26
CA TRP A 137 -12.70 -1.82 -7.01
C TRP A 137 -12.12 -3.09 -6.36
N PHE A 138 -11.92 -3.10 -5.04
CA PHE A 138 -11.49 -4.31 -4.32
C PHE A 138 -12.53 -5.42 -4.43
N ARG A 139 -13.82 -5.09 -4.25
CA ARG A 139 -14.93 -6.06 -4.38
C ARG A 139 -15.04 -6.64 -5.78
N ALA A 140 -14.86 -5.82 -6.82
CA ALA A 140 -14.86 -6.27 -8.21
C ALA A 140 -13.75 -7.29 -8.54
N ARG A 141 -12.73 -7.41 -7.68
CA ARG A 141 -11.62 -8.35 -7.83
C ARG A 141 -11.65 -9.52 -6.84
N GLY A 142 -12.76 -9.68 -6.10
CA GLY A 142 -12.86 -10.67 -5.03
C GLY A 142 -11.93 -10.39 -3.84
N GLY A 143 -11.38 -9.17 -3.77
CA GLY A 143 -10.49 -8.74 -2.70
C GLY A 143 -11.25 -8.40 -1.43
N THR A 144 -10.58 -8.55 -0.29
CA THR A 144 -11.14 -8.13 1.01
C THR A 144 -10.94 -6.64 1.23
N THR A 145 -12.02 -5.95 1.56
CA THR A 145 -11.99 -4.59 2.11
C THR A 145 -11.86 -4.63 3.63
N PHE A 146 -11.49 -3.50 4.22
CA PHE A 146 -11.46 -3.23 5.66
C PHE A 146 -12.76 -3.68 6.31
#